data_AF-A0A1V5MP73-F1
#
_entry.id   AF-A0A1V5MP73-F1
#
_cell.length_a   1.000
_cell.length_b   1.000
_cell.length_c   1.000
_cell.angle_alpha   90.00
_cell.angle_beta   90.00
_cell.angle_gamma   90.00
#
_symmetry.space_group_name_H-M   'P 1'
#
loop_
_entity.id
_entity.type
_entity.pdbx_description
1 polymer ?
#
loop_
_entity_poly.entity_id
_entity_poly.type
_entity_poly.pdbx_seq_one_letter_code
_entity_poly.pdbx_strand_id
1 'polypeptide(L)'
;MFVVRLWLYLKGYLEISIRGAMVERFINLATQQGVSPWDIRRINQTVNAKINVSDFRCLRPLARKTQCRVRILGRHGLPFVVLRLRKRKTFAAGALLFCLTLYFLSSFIWFVEIAGTDELEPGLIREKAASLGIRPGVMRFSIDIPTVKS
;
A
#
# COMPACT_ATOMS: atom_id res chain seq x y z
N MET A 1 9.86 -3.26 -18.22
CA MET A 1 10.88 -3.55 -17.16
C MET A 1 10.48 -3.10 -15.75
N PHE A 2 9.65 -2.07 -15.53
CA PHE A 2 9.26 -1.61 -14.18
C PHE A 2 8.29 -2.55 -13.43
N VAL A 3 7.39 -3.23 -14.14
CA VAL A 3 6.34 -4.07 -13.53
C VAL A 3 6.92 -5.26 -12.77
N VAL A 4 7.97 -5.89 -13.31
CA VAL A 4 8.64 -7.05 -12.68
C VAL A 4 9.33 -6.65 -11.37
N ARG A 5 9.92 -5.45 -11.34
CA ARG A 5 10.58 -4.89 -10.16
C ARG A 5 9.58 -4.57 -9.04
N LEU A 6 8.42 -4.03 -9.40
CA LEU A 6 7.33 -3.78 -8.47
C LEU A 6 6.75 -5.08 -7.93
N TRP A 7 6.65 -6.11 -8.77
CA TRP A 7 6.15 -7.43 -8.39
C TRP A 7 7.10 -8.20 -7.47
N LEU A 8 8.42 -8.05 -7.67
CA LEU A 8 9.45 -8.54 -6.75
C LEU A 8 9.36 -7.83 -5.39
N TYR A 9 9.15 -6.51 -5.39
CA TYR A 9 8.95 -5.74 -4.15
C TYR A 9 7.68 -6.16 -3.39
N LEU A 10 6.59 -6.46 -4.11
CA LEU A 10 5.33 -6.97 -3.58
C LEU A 10 5.45 -8.38 -3.00
N LYS A 11 6.28 -9.25 -3.57
CA LYS A 11 6.43 -10.65 -3.11
C LYS A 11 7.20 -10.78 -1.79
N GLY A 12 8.12 -9.85 -1.50
CA GLY A 12 8.95 -9.89 -0.30
C GLY A 12 10.04 -10.98 -0.35
N TYR A 13 11.04 -10.83 0.52
CA TYR A 13 12.22 -11.71 0.59
C TYR A 13 12.50 -12.19 2.02
N LEU A 14 13.12 -13.36 2.11
CA LEU A 14 13.54 -13.97 3.36
C LEU A 14 15.05 -13.97 3.43
N GLU A 15 15.59 -13.65 4.60
CA GLU A 15 16.99 -13.91 4.91
C GLU A 15 17.07 -15.27 5.59
N ILE A 16 17.79 -16.18 4.96
CA ILE A 16 17.97 -17.55 5.42
C ILE A 16 19.43 -17.80 5.80
N SER A 17 19.64 -18.60 6.83
CA SER A 17 20.93 -19.15 7.23
C SER A 17 20.92 -20.65 6.98
N ILE A 18 21.90 -21.12 6.24
CA ILE A 18 22.04 -22.51 5.81
C ILE A 18 23.24 -23.10 6.56
N ARG A 19 23.03 -24.22 7.26
CA ARG A 19 24.06 -24.97 7.98
C ARG A 19 24.07 -26.42 7.51
N GLY A 20 25.22 -26.95 7.13
CA GLY A 20 25.36 -28.35 6.74
C GLY A 20 26.73 -28.64 6.13
N ALA A 21 27.00 -29.91 5.84
CA ALA A 21 28.24 -30.35 5.21
C ALA A 21 28.30 -30.02 3.70
N MET A 22 27.13 -29.88 3.04
CA MET A 22 27.00 -29.80 1.58
C MET A 22 26.28 -28.51 1.13
N VAL A 23 26.69 -27.35 1.68
CA VAL A 23 26.00 -26.06 1.43
C VAL A 23 26.13 -25.60 -0.02
N GLU A 24 27.29 -25.79 -0.64
CA GLU A 24 27.52 -25.42 -2.05
C GLU A 24 26.60 -26.22 -2.98
N ARG A 25 26.47 -27.54 -2.74
CA ARG A 25 25.55 -28.40 -3.48
C ARG A 25 24.09 -28.00 -3.28
N PHE A 26 23.72 -27.55 -2.08
CA PHE A 26 22.38 -27.03 -1.81
C PHE A 26 22.09 -25.76 -2.61
N ILE A 27 23.02 -24.80 -2.64
CA ILE A 27 22.88 -23.55 -3.41
C ILE A 27 22.77 -23.89 -4.90
N ASN A 28 23.61 -24.79 -5.40
CA ASN A 28 23.61 -25.16 -6.81
C ASN A 28 22.28 -25.80 -7.24
N LEU A 29 21.74 -26.72 -6.43
CA LEU A 29 20.43 -27.31 -6.68
C LEU A 29 19.28 -26.30 -6.54
N ALA A 30 19.40 -25.32 -5.64
CA ALA A 30 18.42 -24.25 -5.52
C ALA A 30 18.37 -23.41 -6.80
N THR A 31 19.52 -23.03 -7.35
CA THR A 31 19.63 -22.33 -8.63
C THR A 31 19.06 -23.13 -9.79
N GLN A 32 19.32 -24.45 -9.85
CA GLN A 32 18.73 -25.33 -10.87
C GLN A 32 17.20 -25.43 -10.78
N GLN A 33 16.63 -25.27 -9.59
CA GLN A 33 15.17 -25.27 -9.37
C GLN A 33 14.53 -23.89 -9.59
N GLY A 34 15.27 -22.92 -10.15
CA GLY A 34 14.80 -21.57 -10.41
C GLY A 34 14.80 -20.66 -9.18
N VAL A 35 15.39 -21.08 -8.06
CA VAL A 35 15.59 -20.23 -6.89
C VAL A 35 16.91 -19.50 -7.07
N SER A 36 16.86 -18.19 -7.28
CA SER A 36 18.07 -17.37 -7.39
C SER A 36 18.37 -16.72 -6.03
N PRO A 37 19.20 -17.32 -5.15
CA PRO A 37 19.65 -16.63 -3.95
C PRO A 37 20.56 -15.46 -4.32
N TRP A 38 20.42 -14.36 -3.60
CA TRP A 38 21.30 -13.19 -3.71
C TRP A 38 21.92 -12.84 -2.36
N ASP A 39 22.94 -11.99 -2.37
CA ASP A 39 23.59 -11.49 -1.15
C ASP A 39 24.11 -12.62 -0.25
N ILE A 40 24.84 -13.56 -0.87
CA ILE A 40 25.39 -14.75 -0.20
C ILE A 40 26.58 -14.33 0.64
N ARG A 41 26.49 -14.51 1.95
CA ARG A 41 27.55 -14.21 2.93
C ARG A 41 27.87 -15.45 3.75
N ARG A 42 29.14 -15.83 3.82
CA ARG A 42 29.59 -16.90 4.71
C ARG A 42 29.89 -16.32 6.09
N ILE A 43 29.23 -16.82 7.12
CA ILE A 43 29.43 -16.45 8.51
C ILE A 43 29.79 -17.72 9.29
N ASN A 44 31.06 -17.87 9.63
CA ASN A 44 31.61 -19.05 10.33
C ASN A 44 31.27 -20.38 9.61
N GLN A 45 30.51 -21.26 10.27
CA GLN A 45 30.04 -22.55 9.77
C GLN A 45 28.68 -22.47 9.05
N THR A 46 28.19 -21.26 8.76
CA THR A 46 26.88 -21.04 8.15
C THR A 46 26.99 -20.13 6.94
N VAL A 47 26.09 -20.31 5.98
CA VAL A 47 25.96 -19.45 4.82
C VAL A 47 24.63 -18.74 4.88
N ASN A 48 24.66 -17.42 4.93
CA ASN A 48 23.48 -16.60 4.86
C ASN A 48 23.23 -16.21 3.41
N ALA A 49 21.96 -16.25 3.00
CA ALA A 49 21.54 -15.82 1.68
C ALA A 49 20.15 -15.21 1.77
N LYS A 50 19.82 -14.35 0.80
CA LYS A 50 18.48 -13.80 0.64
C LYS A 50 17.79 -14.53 -0.52
N ILE A 51 16.51 -14.86 -0.33
CA ILE A 51 15.67 -15.55 -1.32
C ILE A 51 14.28 -14.92 -1.38
N ASN A 52 13.52 -15.13 -2.45
CA ASN A 52 12.11 -14.72 -2.46
C ASN A 52 11.27 -15.60 -1.53
N VAL A 53 10.22 -15.01 -0.95
CA VAL A 53 9.27 -15.75 -0.10
C VAL A 53 8.60 -16.90 -0.87
N SER A 54 8.29 -16.71 -2.16
CA SER A 54 7.67 -17.75 -3.00
C SER A 54 8.53 -19.00 -3.13
N ASP A 55 9.84 -18.81 -3.13
CA ASP A 55 10.81 -19.84 -3.50
C ASP A 55 11.21 -20.68 -2.26
N PHE A 56 10.83 -20.21 -1.07
CA PHE A 56 11.08 -20.91 0.20
C PHE A 56 10.45 -22.31 0.24
N ARG A 57 9.30 -22.52 -0.44
CA ARG A 57 8.64 -23.83 -0.50
C ARG A 57 9.50 -24.87 -1.24
N CYS A 58 10.25 -24.44 -2.26
CA CYS A 58 11.13 -25.31 -3.05
C CYS A 58 12.39 -25.73 -2.27
N LEU A 59 12.81 -24.94 -1.26
CA LEU A 59 13.99 -25.26 -0.44
C LEU A 59 13.79 -26.44 0.51
N ARG A 60 12.55 -26.76 0.89
CA ARG A 60 12.25 -27.83 1.84
C ARG A 60 12.67 -29.23 1.35
N PRO A 61 12.32 -29.67 0.12
CA PRO A 61 12.83 -30.93 -0.41
C PRO A 61 14.35 -30.91 -0.66
N LEU A 62 14.91 -29.76 -1.06
CA LEU A 62 16.35 -29.60 -1.28
C LEU A 62 17.14 -29.82 0.02
N ALA A 63 16.69 -29.22 1.13
CA ALA A 63 17.33 -29.31 2.43
C ALA A 63 17.38 -30.77 2.94
N ARG A 64 16.32 -31.55 2.66
CA ARG A 64 16.27 -32.99 2.97
C ARG A 64 17.29 -33.78 2.15
N LYS A 65 17.41 -33.50 0.85
CA LYS A 65 18.35 -34.20 -0.05
C LYS A 65 19.82 -33.93 0.29
N THR A 66 20.14 -32.71 0.73
CA THR A 66 21.53 -32.32 1.01
C THR A 66 21.92 -32.39 2.48
N GLN A 67 21.07 -32.96 3.35
CA GLN A 67 21.29 -33.02 4.81
C GLN A 67 21.62 -31.63 5.40
N CYS A 68 21.03 -30.56 4.83
CA CYS A 68 21.26 -29.18 5.26
C CYS A 68 20.09 -28.69 6.11
N ARG A 69 20.39 -27.87 7.12
CA ARG A 69 19.39 -27.17 7.93
C ARG A 69 19.29 -25.72 7.47
N VAL A 70 18.08 -25.29 7.14
CA VAL A 70 17.77 -23.91 6.75
C VAL A 70 17.01 -23.24 7.90
N ARG A 71 17.55 -22.14 8.41
CA ARG A 71 16.94 -21.31 9.46
C ARG A 71 16.57 -19.96 8.87
N ILE A 72 15.37 -19.46 9.17
CA ILE A 72 14.97 -18.11 8.77
C ILE A 72 15.53 -17.13 9.81
N LEU A 73 16.38 -16.20 9.39
CA LEU A 73 16.94 -15.15 10.25
C LEU A 73 16.02 -13.94 10.30
N GLY A 74 15.47 -13.55 9.14
CA GLY A 74 14.68 -12.34 9.01
C GLY A 74 13.66 -12.46 7.90
N ARG A 75 12.51 -11.82 8.08
CA ARG A 75 11.44 -11.81 7.08
C ARG A 75 11.18 -10.37 6.67
N HIS A 76 11.44 -10.06 5.40
CA HIS A 76 11.47 -8.69 4.90
C HIS A 76 10.56 -8.54 3.68
N GLY A 77 9.94 -7.36 3.54
CA GLY A 77 9.09 -7.02 2.39
C GLY A 77 7.65 -6.70 2.75
N LEU A 78 6.90 -6.30 1.72
CA LEU A 78 5.50 -5.86 1.79
C LEU A 78 4.57 -6.84 2.54
N PRO A 79 4.60 -8.16 2.34
CA PRO A 79 3.68 -9.05 3.06
C PRO A 79 3.91 -9.06 4.58
N PHE A 80 5.15 -8.85 5.05
CA PHE A 80 5.46 -8.76 6.48
C PHE A 80 5.09 -7.39 7.08
N VAL A 81 5.30 -6.32 6.31
CA VAL A 81 4.83 -4.97 6.68
C VAL A 81 3.31 -4.93 6.71
N VAL A 82 2.63 -5.48 5.70
CA VAL A 82 1.17 -5.62 5.64
C VAL A 82 0.67 -6.50 6.78
N LEU A 83 1.32 -7.61 7.15
CA LEU A 83 0.93 -8.38 8.34
C LEU A 83 1.05 -7.56 9.64
N ARG A 84 2.09 -6.73 9.74
CA ARG A 84 2.31 -5.85 10.90
C ARG A 84 1.29 -4.70 10.94
N LEU A 85 0.95 -4.12 9.80
CA LEU A 85 -0.12 -3.11 9.67
C LEU A 85 -1.51 -3.72 9.85
N ARG A 86 -1.73 -4.98 9.45
CA ARG A 86 -3.00 -5.70 9.60
C ARG A 86 -3.32 -6.03 11.07
N LYS A 87 -2.31 -6.08 11.95
CA LYS A 87 -2.55 -6.07 13.41
C LYS A 87 -3.15 -4.75 13.91
N ARG A 88 -3.03 -3.66 13.13
CA ARG A 88 -3.66 -2.36 13.38
C ARG A 88 -4.77 -2.11 12.35
N LYS A 89 -5.76 -3.01 12.28
CA LYS A 89 -6.98 -2.82 11.45
C LYS A 89 -7.62 -1.45 11.70
N THR A 90 -7.50 -0.93 12.92
CA THR A 90 -7.94 0.40 13.34
C THR A 90 -7.29 1.54 12.56
N PHE A 91 -6.02 1.39 12.12
CA PHE A 91 -5.34 2.43 11.36
C PHE A 91 -5.86 2.52 9.92
N ALA A 92 -6.07 1.37 9.27
CA ALA A 92 -6.69 1.33 7.95
C ALA A 92 -8.15 1.80 7.99
N ALA A 93 -8.91 1.38 9.00
CA ALA A 93 -10.27 1.86 9.22
C ALA A 93 -10.31 3.37 9.50
N GLY A 94 -9.38 3.89 10.32
CA GLY A 94 -9.26 5.32 10.60
C GLY A 94 -8.88 6.14 9.38
N ALA A 95 -7.95 5.65 8.54
CA ALA A 95 -7.59 6.31 7.29
C ALA A 95 -8.77 6.35 6.30
N LEU A 96 -9.50 5.24 6.17
CA LEU A 96 -10.71 5.19 5.33
C LEU A 96 -11.78 6.15 5.85
N LEU A 97 -12.05 6.13 7.16
CA LEU A 97 -13.00 7.02 7.80
C LEU A 97 -12.60 8.48 7.63
N PHE A 98 -11.32 8.81 7.80
CA PHE A 98 -10.80 10.16 7.60
C PHE A 98 -11.03 10.65 6.16
N CYS A 99 -10.73 9.82 5.16
CA CYS A 99 -11.02 10.14 3.77
C CYS A 99 -12.51 10.32 3.49
N LEU A 100 -13.37 9.47 4.06
CA LEU A 100 -14.83 9.59 3.93
C LEU A 100 -15.34 10.88 4.60
N THR A 101 -14.85 11.22 5.78
CA THR A 101 -15.19 12.45 6.49
C THR A 101 -14.72 13.68 5.71
N LEU A 102 -13.50 13.68 5.18
CA LEU A 102 -13.02 14.78 4.32
C LEU A 102 -13.87 14.92 3.06
N TYR A 103 -14.24 13.81 2.43
CA TYR A 103 -15.11 13.83 1.26
C TYR A 103 -16.50 14.39 1.61
N PHE A 104 -17.06 13.94 2.75
CA PHE A 104 -18.34 14.43 3.25
C PHE A 104 -18.29 15.93 3.55
N LEU A 105 -17.27 16.41 4.28
CA LEU A 105 -17.06 17.84 4.55
C LEU A 105 -16.83 18.64 3.27
N SER A 106 -16.09 18.11 2.30
CA SER A 106 -15.86 18.78 1.02
C SER A 106 -17.13 18.89 0.16
N SER A 107 -18.16 18.07 0.45
CA SER A 107 -19.45 18.15 -0.23
C SER A 107 -20.35 19.26 0.32
N PHE A 108 -19.97 19.95 1.39
CA PHE A 108 -20.70 21.11 1.91
C PHE A 108 -20.19 22.41 1.29
N ILE A 109 -21.14 23.32 1.03
CA ILE A 109 -20.82 24.68 0.62
C ILE A 109 -20.59 25.48 1.90
N TRP A 110 -19.33 25.79 2.19
CA TRP A 110 -18.93 26.51 3.40
C TRP A 110 -19.10 28.02 3.25
N PHE A 111 -18.79 28.54 2.06
CA PHE A 111 -18.83 29.96 1.75
C PHE A 111 -19.51 30.15 0.39
N VAL A 112 -20.48 31.07 0.36
CA VAL A 112 -21.11 31.56 -0.85
C VAL A 112 -20.67 33.01 -0.98
N GLU A 113 -19.73 33.26 -1.89
CA GLU A 113 -19.27 34.61 -2.20
C GLU A 113 -20.09 35.14 -3.38
N ILE A 114 -20.73 36.29 -3.19
CA ILE A 114 -21.51 36.96 -4.22
C ILE A 114 -20.57 37.99 -4.85
N ALA A 115 -20.12 37.73 -6.08
CA ALA A 115 -19.30 38.65 -6.85
C ALA A 115 -20.17 39.40 -7.88
N GLY A 116 -20.00 40.71 -8.01
CA GLY A 116 -20.65 41.54 -9.04
C GLY A 116 -21.89 42.34 -8.60
N THR A 117 -21.90 42.92 -7.41
CA THR A 117 -22.92 43.90 -7.00
C THR A 117 -22.40 45.32 -7.17
N ASP A 118 -22.43 45.84 -8.40
CA ASP A 118 -22.22 47.28 -8.65
C ASP A 118 -23.54 48.07 -8.65
N GLU A 119 -24.71 47.41 -8.75
CA GLU A 119 -26.03 48.09 -8.86
C GLU A 119 -27.14 47.54 -7.94
N LEU A 120 -26.90 46.47 -7.16
CA LEU A 120 -27.96 45.83 -6.35
C LEU A 120 -27.54 45.58 -4.90
N GLU A 121 -28.49 45.74 -3.97
CA GLU A 121 -28.25 45.53 -2.55
C GLU A 121 -27.95 44.03 -2.27
N PRO A 122 -26.80 43.70 -1.65
CA PRO A 122 -26.37 42.31 -1.43
C PRO A 122 -27.37 41.47 -0.63
N GLY A 123 -28.20 42.12 0.20
CA GLY A 123 -29.25 41.47 1.00
C GLY A 123 -30.33 40.80 0.13
N LEU A 124 -30.77 41.47 -0.93
CA LEU A 124 -31.86 40.98 -1.79
C LEU A 124 -31.43 39.77 -2.64
N ILE A 125 -30.17 39.77 -3.10
CA ILE A 125 -29.57 38.66 -3.83
C ILE A 125 -29.35 37.46 -2.91
N ARG A 126 -28.94 37.71 -1.67
CA ARG A 126 -28.80 36.65 -0.66
C ARG A 126 -30.13 36.00 -0.32
N GLU A 127 -31.22 36.77 -0.21
CA GLU A 127 -32.57 36.22 -0.02
C GLU A 127 -33.05 35.41 -1.22
N LYS A 128 -32.80 35.88 -2.45
CA LYS A 128 -33.13 35.12 -3.67
C LYS A 128 -32.28 33.86 -3.83
N ALA A 129 -30.97 33.92 -3.55
CA ALA A 129 -30.11 32.73 -3.56
C ALA A 129 -30.54 31.73 -2.48
N ALA A 130 -30.94 32.25 -1.31
CA ALA A 130 -31.48 31.48 -0.22
C ALA A 130 -32.84 30.85 -0.54
N SER A 131 -33.69 31.47 -1.37
CA SER A 131 -34.96 30.87 -1.85
C SER A 131 -34.75 29.83 -2.95
N LEU A 132 -33.64 29.93 -3.70
CA LEU A 132 -33.17 28.94 -4.68
C LEU A 132 -32.38 27.77 -4.05
N GLY A 133 -32.29 27.70 -2.72
CA GLY A 133 -31.60 26.61 -2.00
C GLY A 133 -30.08 26.76 -1.88
N ILE A 134 -29.50 27.87 -2.37
CA ILE A 134 -28.06 28.15 -2.30
C ILE A 134 -27.79 28.87 -0.97
N ARG A 135 -27.51 28.09 0.07
CA ARG A 135 -27.14 28.61 1.40
C ARG A 135 -25.86 27.93 1.92
N PRO A 136 -25.07 28.63 2.76
CA PRO A 136 -23.98 27.98 3.49
C PRO A 136 -24.52 26.80 4.32
N GLY A 137 -23.83 25.66 4.27
CA GLY A 137 -24.23 24.42 4.94
C GLY A 137 -25.16 23.52 4.11
N VAL A 138 -25.51 23.91 2.88
CA VAL A 138 -26.26 23.04 1.95
C VAL A 138 -25.29 22.10 1.23
N MET A 139 -25.71 20.85 1.04
CA MET A 139 -24.93 19.86 0.31
C MET A 139 -24.91 20.22 -1.17
N ARG A 140 -23.71 20.24 -1.77
CA ARG A 140 -23.48 20.59 -3.17
C ARG A 140 -24.37 19.82 -4.17
N PHE A 141 -24.75 18.59 -3.85
CA PHE A 141 -25.64 17.74 -4.68
C PHE A 141 -27.11 18.16 -4.71
N SER A 142 -27.56 18.96 -3.74
CA SER A 142 -28.97 19.40 -3.65
C SER A 142 -29.24 20.71 -4.40
N ILE A 143 -28.21 21.29 -5.02
CA ILE A 143 -28.33 22.51 -5.80
C ILE A 143 -28.33 22.13 -7.27
N ASP A 144 -29.49 22.25 -7.91
CA ASP A 144 -29.60 22.27 -9.37
C ASP A 144 -28.98 23.57 -9.85
N ILE A 145 -27.75 23.49 -10.36
CA ILE A 145 -27.10 24.63 -11.01
C ILE A 145 -27.73 24.74 -12.40
N PRO A 146 -28.61 25.72 -12.69
CA PRO A 146 -29.00 25.96 -14.06
C PRO A 146 -27.72 26.41 -14.76
N THR A 147 -27.23 25.59 -15.69
CA THR A 147 -26.06 25.93 -16.48
C THR A 147 -26.45 27.13 -17.36
N VAL A 148 -26.23 28.34 -16.85
CA VAL A 148 -26.23 29.55 -17.68
C VAL A 148 -24.96 29.44 -18.52
N LYS A 149 -25.11 28.89 -19.73
CA LYS A 149 -24.11 29.01 -20.77
C LYS A 149 -23.87 30.49 -21.04
N SER A 150 -22.59 30.86 -21.08
CA SER A 150 -22.06 32.13 -21.57
C SER A 150 -22.65 32.52 -22.91
#